data_AF-A0A963IJ02-F1
#
_entry.id   AF-A0A963IJ02-F1
#
_cell.length_a   1.000
_cell.length_b   1.000
_cell.length_c   1.000
_cell.angle_alpha   90.00
_cell.angle_beta   90.00
_cell.angle_gamma   90.00
#
_symmetry.space_group_name_H-M   'P 1'
#
loop_
_entity.id
_entity.type
_entity.pdbx_description
1 polymer ?
#
loop_
_entity_poly.entity_id
_entity_poly.type
_entity_poly.pdbx_seq_one_letter_code
_entity_poly.pdbx_strand_id
1 'polypeptide(L)'
;MPHAQSTSQQTGAADTGARQRFLVWLAYIGFVVYGSLVPMELKPLSFDQAWAAFQKLPMLHLAVWQRADWIANGVLYFPAGFLTFALFARVRSVLGRLLVSVGAALFCFSLALTVEFTQQFFAPRTVSMNDVVAEWIGSVLGIIAACFWSEWFRKALAALAGKLGQLTSRILQMYAIGYVAFSLFPFDFLLSAAEFADKVDSGAWGWFLSEQSTNRGPIILAAKVLAE
;
A
#
# COMPACT_ATOMS: atom_id res chain seq x y z
N MET A 1 -38.27 -19.71 31.97
CA MET A 1 -37.69 -20.06 30.65
C MET A 1 -36.95 -18.85 30.08
N PRO A 2 -35.61 -18.71 30.24
CA PRO A 2 -34.85 -17.55 29.74
C PRO A 2 -33.88 -17.82 28.56
N HIS A 3 -33.90 -18.99 27.91
CA HIS A 3 -32.83 -19.37 26.96
C HIS A 3 -32.98 -18.90 25.49
N ALA A 4 -34.03 -18.16 25.13
CA ALA A 4 -34.29 -17.80 23.72
C ALA A 4 -33.66 -16.48 23.26
N GLN A 5 -33.30 -15.56 24.17
CA GLN A 5 -32.83 -14.22 23.81
C GLN A 5 -31.31 -14.14 23.54
N SER A 6 -30.52 -15.09 24.05
CA SER A 6 -29.06 -15.09 23.88
C SER A 6 -28.61 -15.49 22.46
N THR A 7 -29.38 -16.34 21.78
CA THR A 7 -28.98 -16.93 20.49
C THR A 7 -29.18 -15.97 19.32
N SER A 8 -30.22 -15.13 19.37
CA SER A 8 -30.52 -14.13 18.31
C SER A 8 -29.58 -12.92 18.34
N GLN A 9 -29.10 -12.52 19.52
CA GLN A 9 -28.11 -11.44 19.64
C GLN A 9 -26.71 -11.87 19.19
N GLN A 10 -26.33 -13.13 19.41
CA GLN A 10 -25.01 -13.64 18.99
C GLN A 10 -24.89 -13.81 17.47
N THR A 11 -25.95 -14.22 16.77
CA THR A 11 -25.95 -14.35 15.31
C THR A 11 -25.88 -13.00 14.60
N GLY A 12 -26.62 -11.99 15.06
CA GLY A 12 -26.58 -10.64 14.48
C GLY A 12 -25.22 -9.94 14.62
N ALA A 13 -24.54 -10.11 15.76
CA ALA A 13 -23.23 -9.51 15.99
C ALA A 13 -22.11 -10.16 15.14
N ALA A 14 -22.14 -11.49 14.99
CA ALA A 14 -21.16 -12.23 14.19
C ALA A 14 -21.26 -11.90 12.69
N ASP A 15 -22.49 -11.77 12.17
CA ASP A 15 -22.76 -11.42 10.78
C ASP A 15 -22.32 -9.99 10.44
N THR A 16 -22.60 -9.04 11.35
CA THR A 16 -22.17 -7.64 11.23
C THR A 16 -20.66 -7.51 11.10
N GLY A 17 -19.89 -8.24 11.93
CA GLY A 17 -18.42 -8.23 11.86
C GLY A 17 -17.86 -8.85 10.57
N ALA A 18 -18.53 -9.86 10.02
CA ALA A 18 -18.13 -10.47 8.74
C ALA A 18 -18.37 -9.52 7.56
N ARG A 19 -19.55 -8.90 7.51
CA ARG A 19 -19.90 -7.91 6.50
C ARG A 19 -18.94 -6.74 6.50
N GLN A 20 -18.61 -6.20 7.67
CA GLN A 20 -17.68 -5.07 7.76
C GLN A 20 -16.27 -5.43 7.28
N ARG A 21 -15.73 -6.61 7.65
CA ARG A 21 -14.43 -7.08 7.15
C ARG A 21 -14.41 -7.16 5.63
N PHE A 22 -15.49 -7.69 5.05
CA PHE A 22 -15.64 -7.76 3.60
C PHE A 22 -15.68 -6.37 2.96
N LEU A 23 -16.43 -5.42 3.54
CA LEU A 23 -16.49 -4.05 3.04
C LEU A 23 -15.15 -3.32 3.10
N VAL A 24 -14.37 -3.50 4.18
CA VAL A 24 -13.03 -2.92 4.32
C VAL A 24 -12.07 -3.52 3.28
N TRP A 25 -12.11 -4.85 3.10
CA TRP A 25 -11.34 -5.52 2.07
C TRP A 25 -11.72 -4.99 0.67
N LEU A 26 -13.02 -4.94 0.36
CA LEU A 26 -13.51 -4.48 -0.94
C LEU A 26 -13.13 -3.02 -1.21
N ALA A 27 -13.27 -2.15 -0.21
CA ALA A 27 -12.87 -0.75 -0.31
C ALA A 27 -11.36 -0.61 -0.57
N TYR A 28 -10.54 -1.44 0.09
CA TYR A 28 -9.08 -1.41 -0.13
C TYR A 28 -8.69 -1.94 -1.52
N ILE A 29 -9.28 -3.05 -1.98
CA ILE A 29 -9.05 -3.54 -3.35
C ILE A 29 -9.50 -2.50 -4.38
N GLY A 30 -10.65 -1.86 -4.17
CA GLY A 30 -11.11 -0.76 -5.00
C GLY A 30 -10.14 0.43 -4.99
N PHE A 31 -9.58 0.77 -3.84
CA PHE A 31 -8.56 1.81 -3.69
C PHE A 31 -7.27 1.46 -4.46
N VAL A 32 -6.78 0.22 -4.39
CA VAL A 32 -5.60 -0.24 -5.14
C VAL A 32 -5.86 -0.12 -6.65
N VAL A 33 -6.96 -0.69 -7.13
CA VAL A 33 -7.32 -0.63 -8.56
C VAL A 33 -7.48 0.81 -9.03
N TYR A 34 -8.21 1.64 -8.28
CA TYR A 34 -8.41 3.04 -8.62
C TYR A 34 -7.08 3.82 -8.62
N GLY A 35 -6.28 3.68 -7.57
CA GLY A 35 -5.00 4.37 -7.41
C GLY A 35 -4.01 4.03 -8.54
N SER A 36 -3.99 2.77 -8.99
CA SER A 36 -3.15 2.34 -10.09
C SER A 36 -3.64 2.82 -11.46
N LEU A 37 -4.93 3.07 -11.65
CA LEU A 37 -5.49 3.47 -12.96
C LEU A 37 -5.57 4.99 -13.20
N VAL A 38 -5.50 5.82 -12.17
CA VAL A 38 -5.41 7.29 -12.30
C VAL A 38 -4.14 7.67 -13.08
N PRO A 39 -4.17 8.63 -14.03
CA PRO A 39 -5.21 9.62 -14.32
C PRO A 39 -6.34 9.21 -15.28
N MET A 40 -6.45 7.93 -15.67
CA MET A 40 -7.52 7.41 -16.55
C MET A 40 -7.59 8.07 -17.94
N GLU A 41 -6.46 8.51 -18.50
CA GLU A 41 -6.38 9.00 -19.88
C GLU A 41 -6.37 7.84 -20.88
N LEU A 42 -7.56 7.40 -21.32
CA LEU A 42 -7.73 6.31 -22.26
C LEU A 42 -7.05 6.60 -23.60
N LYS A 43 -6.21 5.66 -24.04
CA LYS A 43 -5.62 5.65 -25.37
C LYS A 43 -6.29 4.58 -26.24
N PRO A 44 -6.49 4.86 -27.54
CA PRO A 44 -6.92 3.84 -28.48
C PRO A 44 -5.77 2.84 -28.71
N LEU A 45 -5.76 1.78 -27.92
CA LEU A 45 -4.88 0.62 -28.08
C LEU A 45 -5.77 -0.61 -28.30
N SER A 46 -5.49 -1.40 -29.34
CA SER A 46 -6.26 -2.62 -29.56
C SER A 46 -5.83 -3.70 -28.54
N PHE A 47 -6.75 -4.60 -28.20
CA PHE A 47 -6.45 -5.72 -27.30
C PHE A 47 -5.26 -6.56 -27.81
N ASP A 48 -5.18 -6.83 -29.12
CA ASP A 48 -4.09 -7.60 -29.71
C ASP A 48 -2.74 -6.90 -29.56
N GLN A 49 -2.72 -5.57 -29.71
CA GLN A 49 -1.52 -4.76 -29.50
C GLN A 49 -1.09 -4.75 -28.02
N ALA A 50 -2.05 -4.58 -27.11
CA ALA A 50 -1.81 -4.65 -25.67
C ALA A 50 -1.26 -6.03 -25.27
N TRP A 51 -1.89 -7.11 -25.72
CA TRP A 51 -1.44 -8.47 -25.44
C TRP A 51 -0.02 -8.74 -25.97
N ALA A 52 0.27 -8.34 -27.21
CA ALA A 52 1.61 -8.49 -27.79
C ALA A 52 2.66 -7.67 -27.05
N ALA A 53 2.31 -6.48 -26.55
CA ALA A 53 3.18 -5.64 -25.74
C ALA A 53 3.40 -6.23 -24.34
N PHE A 54 2.34 -6.76 -23.71
CA PHE A 54 2.39 -7.38 -22.39
C PHE A 54 3.27 -8.64 -22.38
N GLN A 55 3.24 -9.45 -23.44
CA GLN A 55 4.16 -10.59 -23.60
C GLN A 55 5.63 -10.18 -23.67
N LYS A 56 5.92 -8.94 -24.05
CA LYS A 56 7.28 -8.37 -24.15
C LYS A 56 7.58 -7.38 -23.03
N LEU A 57 6.92 -7.56 -21.88
CA LEU A 57 7.10 -6.73 -20.69
C LEU A 57 8.59 -6.54 -20.37
N PRO A 58 9.12 -5.31 -20.44
CA PRO A 58 10.53 -5.08 -20.19
C PRO A 58 10.84 -5.27 -18.70
N MET A 59 11.96 -5.94 -18.43
CA MET A 59 12.61 -5.88 -17.12
C MET A 59 13.47 -4.61 -17.09
N LEU A 60 12.97 -3.54 -16.45
CA LEU A 60 13.68 -2.26 -16.41
C LEU A 60 14.87 -2.32 -15.44
N HIS A 61 15.98 -1.69 -15.78
CA HIS A 61 17.07 -1.46 -14.83
C HIS A 61 16.64 -0.39 -13.83
N LEU A 62 16.44 -0.77 -12.56
CA LEU A 62 15.98 0.12 -11.48
C LEU A 62 17.01 1.23 -11.19
N ALA A 63 16.87 2.36 -11.88
CA ALA A 63 17.52 3.61 -11.50
C ALA A 63 16.98 4.09 -10.14
N VAL A 64 17.73 4.93 -9.42
CA VAL A 64 17.39 5.38 -8.05
C VAL A 64 15.95 5.90 -7.93
N TRP A 65 15.48 6.68 -8.91
CA TRP A 65 14.11 7.21 -8.98
C TRP A 65 13.02 6.13 -9.12
N GLN A 66 13.28 5.07 -9.88
CA GLN A 66 12.34 3.96 -10.10
C GLN A 66 12.23 3.03 -8.88
N ARG A 67 13.16 3.12 -7.92
CA ARG A 67 13.11 2.34 -6.68
C ARG A 67 12.03 2.85 -5.74
N ALA A 68 11.79 4.15 -5.70
CA ALA A 68 10.74 4.73 -4.88
C ALA A 68 9.35 4.26 -5.35
N ASP A 69 9.12 4.26 -6.67
CA ASP A 69 7.90 3.73 -7.27
C ASP A 69 7.73 2.23 -7.00
N TRP A 70 8.82 1.46 -7.14
CA TRP A 70 8.85 0.03 -6.82
C TRP A 70 8.49 -0.26 -5.35
N ILE A 71 9.06 0.50 -4.41
CA ILE A 71 8.72 0.38 -2.98
C ILE A 71 7.26 0.77 -2.73
N ALA A 72 6.79 1.86 -3.35
CA ALA A 72 5.41 2.31 -3.20
C ALA A 72 4.40 1.25 -3.66
N ASN A 73 4.65 0.58 -4.79
CA ASN A 73 3.82 -0.52 -5.29
C ASN A 73 3.81 -1.71 -4.32
N GLY A 74 4.97 -2.08 -3.76
CA GLY A 74 5.04 -3.10 -2.72
C GLY A 74 4.29 -2.73 -1.43
N VAL A 75 4.44 -1.49 -0.96
CA VAL A 75 3.72 -0.97 0.22
C VAL A 75 2.22 -0.92 -0.04
N LEU A 76 1.78 -0.58 -1.24
CA LEU A 76 0.37 -0.53 -1.63
C LEU A 76 -0.27 -1.93 -1.60
N TYR A 77 0.44 -2.96 -2.07
CA TYR A 77 -0.07 -4.33 -2.09
C TYR A 77 0.09 -5.08 -0.76
N PHE A 78 0.90 -4.56 0.17
CA PHE A 78 1.04 -5.16 1.50
C PHE A 78 -0.30 -5.29 2.24
N PRO A 79 -1.13 -4.24 2.39
CA PRO A 79 -2.43 -4.41 3.01
C PRO A 79 -3.40 -5.23 2.15
N ALA A 80 -3.24 -5.28 0.82
CA ALA A 80 -4.06 -6.13 -0.03
C ALA A 80 -3.85 -7.62 0.30
N GLY A 81 -2.60 -8.06 0.41
CA GLY A 81 -2.25 -9.41 0.86
C GLY A 81 -2.72 -9.69 2.29
N PHE A 82 -2.47 -8.74 3.20
CA PHE A 82 -2.86 -8.87 4.61
C PHE A 82 -4.39 -9.04 4.77
N LEU A 83 -5.17 -8.15 4.16
CA LEU A 83 -6.63 -8.13 4.28
C LEU A 83 -7.25 -9.37 3.62
N THR A 84 -6.71 -9.80 2.47
CA THR A 84 -7.17 -11.01 1.77
C THR A 84 -6.98 -12.23 2.66
N PHE A 85 -5.78 -12.43 3.22
CA PHE A 85 -5.56 -13.53 4.17
C PHE A 85 -6.47 -13.40 5.40
N ALA A 86 -6.53 -12.23 6.03
CA ALA A 86 -7.31 -12.02 7.25
C ALA A 86 -8.82 -12.29 7.08
N LEU A 87 -9.37 -12.03 5.88
CA LEU A 87 -10.77 -12.28 5.53
C LEU A 87 -11.09 -13.79 5.45
N PHE A 88 -10.21 -14.57 4.83
CA PHE A 88 -10.42 -15.99 4.51
C PHE A 88 -9.80 -16.96 5.53
N ALA A 89 -8.83 -16.53 6.33
CA ALA A 89 -8.14 -17.37 7.34
C ALA A 89 -9.00 -17.62 8.59
N ARG A 90 -10.15 -18.28 8.42
CA ARG A 90 -11.04 -18.71 9.51
C ARG A 90 -10.68 -20.10 10.05
N VAL A 91 -9.80 -20.81 9.34
CA VAL A 91 -9.41 -22.18 9.63
C VAL A 91 -8.24 -22.20 10.62
N ARG A 92 -8.31 -23.07 11.64
CA ARG A 92 -7.24 -23.22 12.64
C ARG A 92 -6.14 -24.22 12.24
N SER A 93 -6.42 -25.11 11.29
CA SER A 93 -5.45 -26.10 10.83
C SER A 93 -4.31 -25.45 10.04
N VAL A 94 -3.10 -25.99 10.18
CA VAL A 94 -1.90 -25.52 9.45
C VAL A 94 -2.11 -25.62 7.94
N LEU A 95 -2.65 -26.75 7.46
CA LEU A 95 -2.93 -26.95 6.04
C LEU A 95 -3.98 -25.95 5.51
N GLY A 96 -5.04 -25.68 6.28
CA GLY A 96 -6.05 -24.69 5.88
C GLY A 96 -5.47 -23.28 5.78
N ARG A 97 -4.61 -22.90 6.72
CA ARG A 97 -3.87 -21.62 6.65
C ARG A 97 -2.96 -21.56 5.45
N LEU A 98 -2.22 -22.63 5.15
CA LEU A 98 -1.36 -22.70 3.97
C LEU A 98 -2.15 -22.53 2.67
N LEU A 99 -3.28 -23.23 2.52
CA LEU A 99 -4.14 -23.11 1.35
C LEU A 99 -4.69 -21.69 1.19
N VAL A 100 -5.09 -21.04 2.29
CA VAL A 100 -5.52 -19.63 2.26
C VAL A 100 -4.37 -18.70 1.90
N SER A 101 -3.16 -18.92 2.41
CA SER A 101 -1.97 -18.14 2.03
C SER A 101 -1.68 -18.25 0.54
N VAL A 102 -1.69 -19.47 0.00
CA VAL A 102 -1.47 -19.72 -1.43
C VAL A 102 -2.57 -19.06 -2.26
N GLY A 103 -3.84 -19.24 -1.88
CA GLY A 103 -4.96 -18.61 -2.56
C GLY A 103 -4.91 -17.08 -2.53
N ALA A 104 -4.52 -16.49 -1.39
CA ALA A 104 -4.35 -15.04 -1.26
C ALA A 104 -3.19 -14.51 -2.12
N ALA A 105 -2.06 -15.23 -2.16
CA ALA A 105 -0.92 -14.86 -2.99
C ALA A 105 -1.26 -14.94 -4.49
N LEU A 106 -1.97 -15.99 -4.91
CA LEU A 106 -2.46 -16.13 -6.28
C LEU A 106 -3.44 -15.02 -6.64
N PHE A 107 -4.40 -14.71 -5.76
CA PHE A 107 -5.33 -13.61 -5.96
C PHE A 107 -4.59 -12.27 -6.14
N CYS A 108 -3.65 -11.94 -5.25
CA CYS A 108 -2.91 -10.67 -5.33
C CYS A 108 -2.03 -10.61 -6.59
N PHE A 109 -1.42 -11.73 -6.98
CA PHE A 109 -0.66 -11.82 -8.22
C PHE A 109 -1.55 -11.64 -9.47
N SER A 110 -2.73 -12.25 -9.50
CA SER A 110 -3.69 -12.04 -10.58
C SER A 110 -4.22 -10.61 -10.62
N LEU A 111 -4.44 -9.98 -9.46
CA LEU A 111 -4.82 -8.59 -9.35
C LEU A 111 -3.73 -7.68 -9.94
N ALA A 112 -2.48 -7.88 -9.53
CA ALA A 112 -1.30 -7.19 -10.04
C ALA A 112 -1.23 -7.26 -11.57
N LEU A 113 -1.23 -8.47 -12.13
CA LEU A 113 -1.22 -8.68 -13.58
C LEU A 113 -2.39 -8.01 -14.29
N THR A 114 -3.58 -8.04 -13.71
CA THR A 114 -4.78 -7.44 -14.33
C THR A 114 -4.68 -5.92 -14.33
N VAL A 115 -4.25 -5.33 -13.22
CA VAL A 115 -4.06 -3.88 -13.09
C VAL A 115 -2.98 -3.41 -14.06
N GLU A 116 -1.84 -4.08 -14.07
CA GLU A 116 -0.69 -3.81 -14.93
C GLU A 116 -1.05 -3.93 -16.42
N PHE A 117 -1.81 -4.96 -16.79
CA PHE A 117 -2.34 -5.11 -18.16
C PHE A 117 -3.31 -3.97 -18.52
N THR A 118 -4.19 -3.60 -17.60
CA THR A 118 -5.18 -2.53 -17.82
C THR A 118 -4.49 -1.16 -17.95
N GLN A 119 -3.39 -0.93 -17.23
CA GLN A 119 -2.61 0.31 -17.33
C GLN A 119 -2.05 0.57 -18.73
N GLN A 120 -1.86 -0.44 -19.59
CA GLN A 120 -1.43 -0.24 -20.98
C GLN A 120 -2.40 0.65 -21.78
N PHE A 121 -3.68 0.67 -21.39
CA PHE A 121 -4.70 1.48 -22.04
C PHE A 121 -4.72 2.93 -21.53
N PHE A 122 -3.89 3.29 -20.53
CA PHE A 122 -3.88 4.60 -19.89
C PHE A 122 -2.54 5.33 -20.02
N ALA A 123 -2.55 6.54 -20.59
CA ALA A 123 -1.35 7.39 -20.70
C ALA A 123 -0.98 8.06 -19.36
N PRO A 124 0.31 8.37 -19.08
CA PRO A 124 1.57 7.90 -19.65
C PRO A 124 2.22 6.81 -18.76
N ARG A 125 1.46 5.81 -18.30
CA ARG A 125 1.99 4.78 -17.39
C ARG A 125 2.93 3.84 -18.13
N THR A 126 4.13 3.65 -17.61
CA THR A 126 5.09 2.66 -18.11
C THR A 126 4.86 1.36 -17.37
N VAL A 127 4.42 0.35 -18.10
CA VAL A 127 4.12 -0.98 -17.56
C VAL A 127 5.43 -1.77 -17.46
N SER A 128 5.70 -2.41 -16.32
CA SER A 128 6.96 -3.10 -16.05
C SER A 128 6.79 -4.40 -15.27
N MET A 129 7.67 -5.38 -15.56
CA MET A 129 7.71 -6.62 -14.78
C MET A 129 8.17 -6.36 -13.34
N ASN A 130 8.95 -5.29 -13.10
CA ASN A 130 9.42 -4.93 -11.77
C ASN A 130 8.26 -4.57 -10.85
N ASP A 131 7.24 -3.89 -11.36
CA ASP A 131 6.06 -3.49 -10.59
C ASP A 131 5.26 -4.71 -10.15
N VAL A 132 4.98 -5.64 -11.07
CA VAL A 132 4.34 -6.93 -10.73
C VAL A 132 5.12 -7.66 -9.63
N VAL A 133 6.44 -7.65 -9.70
CA VAL A 133 7.30 -8.28 -8.67
C VAL A 133 7.22 -7.53 -7.34
N ALA A 134 7.24 -6.19 -7.32
CA ALA A 134 7.06 -5.39 -6.11
C ALA A 134 5.71 -5.67 -5.45
N GLU A 135 4.63 -5.58 -6.23
CA GLU A 135 3.27 -5.82 -5.80
C GLU A 135 3.13 -7.23 -5.20
N TRP A 136 3.73 -8.21 -5.87
CA TRP A 136 3.73 -9.59 -5.39
C TRP A 136 4.51 -9.75 -4.08
N ILE A 137 5.73 -9.22 -3.97
CA ILE A 137 6.52 -9.25 -2.73
C ILE A 137 5.76 -8.56 -1.60
N GLY A 138 5.21 -7.37 -1.85
CA GLY A 138 4.38 -6.64 -0.90
C GLY A 138 3.23 -7.49 -0.38
N SER A 139 2.47 -8.12 -1.29
CA SER A 139 1.35 -9.00 -0.94
C SER A 139 1.78 -10.19 -0.08
N VAL A 140 2.91 -10.84 -0.41
CA VAL A 140 3.46 -11.97 0.36
C VAL A 140 3.86 -11.53 1.76
N LEU A 141 4.55 -10.40 1.90
CA LEU A 141 4.90 -9.83 3.19
C LEU A 141 3.65 -9.50 4.02
N GLY A 142 2.60 -8.97 3.37
CA GLY A 142 1.30 -8.74 3.99
C GLY A 142 0.62 -10.01 4.50
N ILE A 143 0.66 -11.09 3.71
CA ILE A 143 0.13 -12.41 4.09
C ILE A 143 0.91 -12.99 5.28
N ILE A 144 2.23 -12.89 5.27
CA ILE A 144 3.10 -13.30 6.38
C ILE A 144 2.75 -12.52 7.64
N ALA A 145 2.65 -11.19 7.54
CA ALA A 145 2.24 -10.34 8.66
C ALA A 145 0.84 -10.72 9.20
N ALA A 146 -0.11 -11.04 8.31
CA ALA A 146 -1.45 -11.46 8.71
C ALA A 146 -1.46 -12.82 9.42
N CYS A 147 -0.53 -13.72 9.09
CA CYS A 147 -0.37 -14.98 9.82
C CYS A 147 -0.05 -14.78 11.30
N PHE A 148 0.62 -13.68 11.68
CA PHE A 148 0.97 -13.39 13.06
C PHE A 148 0.00 -12.41 13.74
N TRP A 149 -0.54 -11.43 13.02
CA TRP A 149 -1.30 -10.32 13.61
C TRP A 149 -2.79 -10.24 13.24
N SER A 150 -3.32 -11.18 12.46
CA SER A 150 -4.75 -11.15 12.05
C SER A 150 -5.74 -11.15 13.22
N GLU A 151 -5.45 -11.84 14.32
CA GLU A 151 -6.30 -11.85 15.52
C GLU A 151 -6.33 -10.50 16.23
N TRP A 152 -5.19 -9.82 16.33
CA TRP A 152 -5.12 -8.45 16.86
C TRP A 152 -5.91 -7.49 15.97
N PHE A 153 -5.74 -7.61 14.65
CA PHE A 153 -6.45 -6.78 13.68
C PHE A 153 -7.97 -6.99 13.73
N ARG A 154 -8.44 -8.22 13.88
CA ARG A 154 -9.87 -8.53 14.06
C ARG A 154 -10.47 -7.82 15.27
N LYS A 155 -9.74 -7.81 16.40
CA LYS A 155 -10.15 -7.12 17.62
C LYS A 155 -10.14 -5.60 17.43
N ALA A 156 -9.09 -5.05 16.82
CA ALA A 156 -8.98 -3.63 16.52
C ALA A 156 -10.12 -3.16 15.60
N LEU A 157 -10.45 -3.93 14.56
CA LEU A 157 -11.53 -3.59 13.62
C LEU A 157 -12.92 -3.68 14.25
N ALA A 158 -13.17 -4.69 15.10
CA ALA A 158 -14.42 -4.80 15.86
C ALA A 158 -14.60 -3.63 16.85
N ALA A 159 -13.51 -3.22 17.53
CA ALA A 159 -13.49 -2.02 18.36
C ALA A 159 -13.65 -0.73 17.53
N LEU A 160 -13.27 -0.77 16.25
CA LEU A 160 -13.47 0.35 15.33
C LEU A 160 -14.96 0.52 14.97
N ALA A 161 -15.61 -0.61 14.66
CA ALA A 161 -17.01 -0.72 14.25
C ALA A 161 -18.01 -0.26 15.31
N GLY A 162 -17.77 -0.62 16.57
CA GLY A 162 -18.64 -0.24 17.69
C GLY A 162 -18.68 1.27 17.96
N LYS A 163 -17.82 2.05 17.30
CA LYS A 163 -17.69 3.50 17.47
C LYS A 163 -17.92 4.25 16.16
N LEU A 164 -18.96 3.88 15.41
CA LEU A 164 -19.36 4.50 14.13
C LEU A 164 -19.54 6.03 14.20
N GLY A 165 -19.84 6.61 15.36
CA GLY A 165 -19.89 8.08 15.55
C GLY A 165 -18.53 8.80 15.53
N GLN A 166 -17.40 8.08 15.64
CA GLN A 166 -16.04 8.64 15.62
C GLN A 166 -15.31 8.39 14.28
N LEU A 167 -16.01 7.90 13.25
CA LEU A 167 -15.43 7.53 11.96
C LEU A 167 -14.68 8.70 11.30
N THR A 168 -15.21 9.92 11.42
CA THR A 168 -14.59 11.14 10.87
C THR A 168 -13.20 11.38 11.44
N SER A 169 -13.03 11.20 12.76
CA SER A 169 -11.73 11.36 13.42
C SER A 169 -10.73 10.28 13.00
N ARG A 170 -11.19 9.08 12.66
CA ARG A 170 -10.32 7.99 12.22
C ARG A 170 -9.97 8.05 10.74
N ILE A 171 -10.89 8.54 9.91
CA ILE A 171 -10.58 8.90 8.52
C ILE A 171 -9.54 10.02 8.52
N LEU A 172 -9.68 11.01 9.40
CA LEU A 172 -8.66 12.05 9.60
C LEU A 172 -7.32 11.48 10.09
N GLN A 173 -7.31 10.47 10.97
CA GLN A 173 -6.08 9.80 11.39
C GLN A 173 -5.44 8.98 10.26
N MET A 174 -6.23 8.24 9.46
CA MET A 174 -5.70 7.53 8.29
C MET A 174 -5.21 8.51 7.22
N TYR A 175 -5.92 9.62 7.03
CA TYR A 175 -5.48 10.72 6.18
C TYR A 175 -4.18 11.33 6.72
N ALA A 176 -4.05 11.56 8.02
CA ALA A 176 -2.83 12.08 8.62
C ALA A 176 -1.67 11.09 8.51
N ILE A 177 -1.89 9.80 8.73
CA ILE A 177 -0.86 8.76 8.53
C ILE A 177 -0.46 8.67 7.05
N GLY A 178 -1.44 8.68 6.15
CA GLY A 178 -1.20 8.70 4.70
C GLY A 178 -0.48 9.96 4.25
N TYR A 179 -0.84 11.11 4.82
CA TYR A 179 -0.19 12.39 4.58
C TYR A 179 1.22 12.43 5.14
N VAL A 180 1.48 11.86 6.32
CA VAL A 180 2.83 11.72 6.88
C VAL A 180 3.65 10.76 6.02
N ALA A 181 3.10 9.62 5.60
CA ALA A 181 3.78 8.70 4.69
C ALA A 181 4.08 9.36 3.33
N PHE A 182 3.16 10.17 2.82
CA PHE A 182 3.34 10.97 1.61
C PHE A 182 4.34 12.12 1.81
N SER A 183 4.36 12.77 2.97
CA SER A 183 5.32 13.83 3.31
C SER A 183 6.72 13.28 3.57
N LEU A 184 6.83 11.99 3.91
CA LEU A 184 8.08 11.26 4.01
C LEU A 184 8.51 10.67 2.64
N PHE A 185 7.70 10.87 1.60
CA PHE A 185 8.07 10.64 0.22
C PHE A 185 8.79 11.89 -0.33
N PRO A 186 9.91 11.77 -1.06
CA PRO A 186 10.59 10.54 -1.43
C PRO A 186 11.43 10.07 -0.24
N PHE A 187 11.35 8.77 0.08
CA PHE A 187 12.35 8.20 0.96
C PHE A 187 13.68 8.21 0.22
N ASP A 188 14.42 9.31 0.33
CA ASP A 188 15.82 9.47 -0.06
C ASP A 188 16.67 8.66 0.94
N PHE A 189 16.40 7.35 1.02
CA PHE A 189 17.32 6.43 1.66
C PHE A 189 18.56 6.44 0.77
N LEU A 190 19.58 7.18 1.20
CA LEU A 190 20.95 7.10 0.70
C LEU A 190 21.42 5.65 0.90
N LEU A 191 21.04 4.77 -0.02
CA LEU A 191 21.29 3.33 0.05
C LEU A 191 22.68 2.97 -0.47
N SER A 192 23.43 3.98 -0.94
CA SER A 192 24.77 3.85 -1.46
C SER A 192 25.77 4.55 -0.53
N ALA A 193 26.79 3.82 -0.08
CA ALA A 193 27.91 4.42 0.65
C ALA A 193 28.63 5.52 -0.16
N ALA A 194 28.53 5.47 -1.50
CA ALA A 194 29.05 6.52 -2.38
C ALA A 194 28.16 7.78 -2.38
N GLU A 195 26.82 7.64 -2.35
CA GLU A 195 25.93 8.81 -2.22
C GLU A 195 26.04 9.47 -0.85
N PHE A 196 26.31 8.69 0.20
CA PHE A 196 26.63 9.23 1.52
C PHE A 196 27.94 10.03 1.49
N ALA A 197 29.00 9.48 0.88
CA ALA A 197 30.28 10.17 0.74
C ALA A 197 30.14 11.48 -0.08
N ASP A 198 29.40 11.46 -1.19
CA ASP A 198 29.14 12.64 -2.01
C ASP A 198 28.30 13.71 -1.27
N LYS A 199 27.37 13.30 -0.39
CA LYS A 199 26.61 14.24 0.46
C LYS A 199 27.45 14.83 1.60
N VAL A 200 28.40 14.06 2.15
CA VAL A 200 29.35 14.55 3.15
C VAL A 200 30.34 15.55 2.52
N ASP A 201 30.85 15.27 1.33
CA ASP A 201 31.81 16.15 0.64
C ASP A 201 31.17 17.39 -0.01
N SER A 202 29.86 17.37 -0.31
CA SER A 202 29.18 18.50 -0.97
C SER A 202 28.77 19.65 -0.04
N GLY A 203 29.07 19.60 1.26
CA GLY A 203 28.76 20.66 2.23
C GLY A 203 27.25 20.93 2.42
N ALA A 204 26.39 20.08 1.85
CA ALA A 204 24.93 20.15 1.98
C ALA A 204 24.43 19.48 3.28
N TRP A 205 25.34 18.95 4.09
CA TRP A 205 25.04 18.25 5.34
C TRP A 205 25.20 19.20 6.54
N GLY A 206 24.23 19.17 7.44
CA GLY A 206 24.25 19.94 8.68
C GLY A 206 23.11 19.48 9.59
N TRP A 207 23.37 19.35 10.88
CA TRP A 207 22.37 18.87 11.85
C TRP A 207 21.16 19.82 11.98
N PHE A 208 21.35 21.10 11.64
CA PHE A 208 20.31 22.14 11.66
C PHE A 208 20.39 23.09 10.45
N LEU A 209 21.60 23.50 10.05
CA LEU A 209 21.83 24.31 8.85
C LEU A 209 23.03 23.77 8.08
N SER A 210 22.89 23.59 6.77
CA SER A 210 24.01 23.26 5.88
C SER A 210 24.81 24.52 5.54
N GLU A 211 26.12 24.39 5.28
CA GLU A 211 26.98 25.52 4.88
C GLU A 211 26.50 26.20 3.59
N GLN A 212 25.80 25.47 2.72
CA GLN A 212 25.15 26.07 1.55
C GLN A 212 23.95 26.97 1.90
N SER A 213 23.28 26.77 3.03
CA SER A 213 22.11 27.57 3.43
C SER A 213 22.50 28.95 3.95
N THR A 214 23.65 29.07 4.60
CA THR A 214 24.22 30.36 5.06
C THR A 214 24.73 31.22 3.90
N ASN A 215 25.09 30.62 2.76
CA ASN A 215 25.63 31.33 1.60
C ASN A 215 24.55 31.85 0.63
N ARG A 216 23.26 31.49 0.81
CA ARG A 216 22.14 31.90 -0.06
C ARG A 216 21.48 33.24 0.33
N GLY A 217 22.07 33.97 1.26
CA GLY A 217 21.67 35.32 1.65
C GLY A 217 20.69 35.38 2.84
N PRO A 218 20.69 36.50 3.58
CA PRO A 218 20.04 36.60 4.89
C PRO A 218 18.51 36.49 4.85
N ILE A 219 17.89 36.77 3.70
CA ILE A 219 16.43 36.76 3.52
C ILE A 219 15.88 35.34 3.55
N ILE A 220 16.55 34.38 2.91
CA ILE A 220 16.14 32.97 2.90
C ILE A 220 16.34 32.35 4.29
N LEU A 221 17.37 32.79 5.00
CA LEU A 221 17.66 32.36 6.36
C LEU A 221 16.60 32.86 7.35
N ALA A 222 16.22 34.14 7.25
CA ALA A 222 15.14 34.72 8.06
C ALA A 222 13.77 34.09 7.75
N ALA A 223 13.47 33.84 6.47
CA ALA A 223 12.22 33.20 6.06
C ALA A 223 12.10 31.77 6.60
N LYS A 224 13.23 31.05 6.72
CA LYS A 224 13.26 29.68 7.23
C LYS A 224 13.14 29.60 8.75
N VAL A 225 13.76 30.55 9.47
CA VAL A 225 13.64 30.65 10.94
C VAL A 225 12.25 31.13 11.38
N LEU A 226 11.57 31.96 10.57
CA LEU A 226 10.21 32.42 10.85
C LEU A 226 9.11 31.41 10.49
N ALA A 227 9.45 30.36 9.74
CA ALA A 227 8.52 29.32 9.31
C ALA A 227 8.50 28.10 10.26
N GLU A 228 9.38 28.07 11.26
CA GLU A 228 9.34 27.15 12.43
C GLU A 228 8.65 27.82 13.62
#